data_AF-B5CQ19-F1
#
_entry.id   AF-B5CQ19-F1
#
_cell.length_a   1.000
_cell.length_b   1.000
_cell.length_c   1.000
_cell.angle_alpha   90.00
_cell.angle_beta   90.00
_cell.angle_gamma   90.00
#
_symmetry.space_group_name_H-M   'P 1'
#
loop_
_entity.id
_entity.type
_entity.pdbx_description
1 polymer ?
#
loop_
_entity_poly.entity_id
_entity_poly.type
_entity_poly.pdbx_seq_one_letter_code
_entity_poly.pdbx_strand_id
1 'polypeptide(L)'
;MAESKSRLLYILKYLWQHTDAEHYATTADILAFLKGNGISCDRKTIPGDIAKLCDIGIDIEEERSRENRYSLSSHLFTLPELKLLIDAVESSKFITVKKSAELIEKLSQMTSIHQAAELKSNLYVSERVKPLNEQIYYLVDNINTAINRGKQPGLIGYIASLSPLF
;
A
#
# COMPACT_ATOMS: atom_id res chain seq x y z
N MET A 1 9.44 13.08 27.37
CA MET A 1 9.73 13.45 25.95
C MET A 1 9.68 12.26 24.98
N ALA A 2 10.13 11.05 25.35
CA ALA A 2 10.08 9.88 24.47
C ALA A 2 8.65 9.37 24.20
N GLU A 3 7.79 9.25 25.22
CA GLU A 3 6.40 8.78 25.04
C GLU A 3 5.57 9.66 24.08
N SER A 4 5.72 10.98 24.16
CA SER A 4 4.95 11.90 23.31
C SER A 4 5.35 11.80 21.84
N LYS A 5 6.63 11.50 21.54
CA LYS A 5 7.10 11.30 20.16
C LYS A 5 6.59 9.96 19.61
N SER A 6 6.60 8.91 20.43
CA SER A 6 6.01 7.63 20.06
C SER A 6 4.51 7.79 19.76
N ARG A 7 3.77 8.49 20.63
CA ARG A 7 2.32 8.66 20.48
C ARG A 7 1.90 9.29 19.15
N LEU A 8 2.56 10.37 18.71
CA LEU A 8 2.27 11.01 17.42
C LEU A 8 2.37 10.02 16.26
N LEU A 9 3.41 9.18 16.26
CA LEU A 9 3.62 8.16 15.23
C LEU A 9 2.54 7.07 15.26
N TYR A 10 2.05 6.69 16.45
CA TYR A 10 0.95 5.73 16.56
C TYR A 10 -0.39 6.32 16.12
N ILE A 11 -0.65 7.61 16.41
CA ILE A 11 -1.84 8.29 15.88
C ILE A 11 -1.79 8.34 14.36
N LEU A 12 -0.66 8.77 13.79
CA LEU A 12 -0.46 8.79 12.34
C LEU A 12 -0.65 7.40 11.72
N LYS A 13 -0.03 6.38 12.31
CA LYS A 13 -0.18 4.99 11.87
C LYS A 13 -1.65 4.55 11.88
N TYR A 14 -2.38 4.89 12.93
CA TYR A 14 -3.78 4.54 13.06
C TYR A 14 -4.62 5.21 11.97
N LEU A 15 -4.50 6.53 11.80
CA LEU A 15 -5.23 7.28 10.78
C LEU A 15 -4.90 6.75 9.38
N TRP A 16 -3.63 6.52 9.09
CA TRP A 16 -3.20 5.96 7.80
C TRP A 16 -3.85 4.61 7.48
N GLN A 17 -3.96 3.74 8.47
CA GLN A 17 -4.45 2.37 8.27
C GLN A 17 -5.98 2.28 8.33
N HIS A 18 -6.65 3.09 9.14
CA HIS A 18 -8.05 2.91 9.50
C HIS A 18 -8.98 4.00 8.97
N THR A 19 -8.45 5.06 8.35
CA THR A 19 -9.27 6.16 7.85
C THR A 19 -9.06 6.40 6.36
N ASP A 20 -10.10 6.91 5.72
CA ASP A 20 -10.12 7.41 4.35
C ASP A 20 -11.28 8.42 4.21
N ALA A 21 -11.56 8.88 2.99
CA ALA A 21 -12.60 9.88 2.71
C ALA A 21 -14.00 9.50 3.25
N GLU A 22 -14.31 8.20 3.35
CA GLU A 22 -15.62 7.70 3.83
C GLU A 22 -15.57 7.16 5.26
N HIS A 23 -14.36 6.90 5.78
CA HIS A 23 -14.16 6.25 7.08
C HIS A 23 -13.38 7.16 8.02
N TYR A 24 -14.08 7.76 8.98
CA TYR A 24 -13.48 8.63 9.98
C TYR A 24 -13.25 7.90 11.30
N ALA A 25 -12.16 8.23 11.98
CA ALA A 25 -11.86 7.78 13.33
C ALA A 25 -12.37 8.77 14.38
N THR A 26 -13.05 8.28 15.42
CA THR A 26 -13.38 9.11 16.57
C THR A 26 -12.17 9.27 17.49
N THR A 27 -12.24 10.27 18.38
CA THR A 27 -11.23 10.39 19.45
C THR A 27 -11.18 9.13 20.34
N ALA A 28 -12.32 8.45 20.55
CA ALA A 28 -12.37 7.23 21.35
C ALA A 28 -11.64 6.07 20.66
N ASP A 29 -11.76 5.94 19.33
CA ASP A 29 -11.09 4.90 18.57
C ASP A 29 -9.56 5.05 18.62
N ILE A 30 -9.08 6.28 18.45
CA ILE A 30 -7.64 6.61 18.57
C ILE A 30 -7.13 6.26 19.97
N LEU A 31 -7.88 6.61 21.02
CA LEU A 31 -7.50 6.28 22.41
C LEU A 31 -7.48 4.78 22.66
N ALA A 32 -8.46 4.03 22.13
CA ALA A 32 -8.50 2.58 22.25
C ALA A 32 -7.28 1.93 21.56
N PHE A 33 -6.92 2.42 20.37
CA PHE A 33 -5.73 1.97 19.65
C PHE A 33 -4.44 2.27 20.42
N LEU A 34 -4.29 3.49 20.94
CA LEU A 34 -3.13 3.89 21.75
C LEU A 34 -2.98 3.01 23.00
N LYS A 35 -4.09 2.79 23.73
CA LYS A 35 -4.11 1.93 24.91
C LYS A 35 -3.73 0.48 24.59
N GLY A 36 -4.21 -0.05 23.47
CA GLY A 36 -3.84 -1.39 22.98
C GLY A 36 -2.35 -1.53 22.66
N ASN A 37 -1.68 -0.42 22.34
CA ASN A 37 -0.24 -0.37 22.11
C ASN A 37 0.56 0.09 23.36
N GLY A 38 -0.07 0.11 24.54
CA GLY A 38 0.59 0.45 25.81
C GLY A 38 0.81 1.95 26.04
N ILE A 39 0.18 2.83 25.25
CA ILE A 39 0.33 4.28 25.34
C ILE A 39 -0.88 4.87 26.06
N SER A 40 -0.64 5.49 27.22
CA SER A 40 -1.66 6.23 27.95
C SER A 40 -1.77 7.66 27.41
N CYS A 41 -2.99 8.12 27.16
CA CYS A 41 -3.25 9.46 26.65
C CYS A 41 -4.61 9.97 27.11
N ASP A 42 -4.70 11.25 27.48
CA ASP A 42 -5.95 11.92 27.75
C ASP A 42 -6.65 12.39 26.47
N ARG A 43 -7.99 12.33 26.46
CA ARG A 43 -8.83 12.81 25.34
C ARG A 43 -8.50 14.23 24.90
N LYS A 44 -8.15 15.11 25.85
CA LYS A 44 -7.81 16.53 25.60
C LYS A 44 -6.50 16.71 24.84
N THR A 45 -5.64 15.70 24.83
CA THR A 45 -4.33 15.75 24.18
C THR A 45 -4.42 15.43 22.69
N ILE A 46 -5.42 14.65 22.26
CA ILE A 46 -5.59 14.22 20.86
C ILE A 46 -5.68 15.41 19.89
N PRO A 47 -6.52 16.44 20.11
CA PRO A 47 -6.57 17.58 19.19
C PRO A 47 -5.23 18.29 19.03
N GLY A 48 -4.47 18.43 20.12
CA GLY A 48 -3.14 19.05 20.09
C GLY A 48 -2.08 18.20 19.39
N ASP A 49 -2.22 16.88 19.39
CA ASP A 49 -1.33 15.98 18.66
C ASP A 49 -1.70 15.89 17.18
N ILE A 50 -2.98 15.94 16.84
CA ILE A 50 -3.45 16.09 15.45
C ILE A 50 -2.92 17.39 14.85
N ALA A 51 -3.03 18.50 15.57
CA ALA A 51 -2.49 19.79 15.13
C ALA A 51 -0.99 19.73 14.80
N LYS A 52 -0.18 19.03 15.62
CA LYS A 52 1.25 18.84 15.33
C LYS A 52 1.52 17.99 14.09
N LEU A 53 0.64 17.03 13.77
CA LEU A 53 0.74 16.26 12.53
C LEU A 53 0.40 17.16 11.33
N CYS A 54 -0.60 18.03 11.44
CA CYS A 54 -0.89 19.05 10.44
C CYS A 54 0.28 20.02 10.23
N ASP A 55 0.93 20.47 11.32
CA ASP A 55 2.06 21.39 11.28
C ASP A 55 3.27 20.86 10.47
N ILE A 56 3.43 19.53 10.40
CA ILE A 56 4.48 18.88 9.61
C ILE A 56 4.04 18.49 8.20
N GLY A 57 2.83 18.91 7.79
CA GLY A 57 2.30 18.72 6.44
C GLY A 57 1.49 17.44 6.22
N ILE A 58 1.02 16.78 7.28
CA ILE A 58 0.04 15.68 7.13
C ILE A 58 -1.36 16.29 7.03
N ASP A 59 -2.05 16.04 5.91
CA ASP A 59 -3.40 16.52 5.71
C ASP A 59 -4.42 15.62 6.44
N ILE A 60 -5.01 16.17 7.50
CA ILE A 60 -5.98 15.48 8.35
C ILE A 60 -7.23 16.35 8.39
N GLU A 61 -8.34 15.80 7.92
CA GLU A 61 -9.64 16.45 8.00
C GLU A 61 -10.24 16.24 9.39
N GLU A 62 -10.73 17.33 10.00
CA GLU A 62 -11.40 17.31 11.31
C GLU A 62 -12.88 17.64 11.14
N GLU A 63 -13.75 16.67 11.40
CA GLU A 63 -15.19 16.89 11.48
C GLU A 63 -15.58 17.19 12.94
N ARG A 64 -15.87 18.48 13.21
CA ARG A 64 -16.30 18.94 14.54
C ARG A 64 -17.79 18.73 14.73
N SER A 65 -18.15 17.66 15.42
CA SER A 65 -19.53 17.35 15.81
C SER A 65 -19.64 17.15 17.33
N ARG A 66 -20.62 16.34 17.80
CA ARG A 66 -20.73 15.96 19.22
C ARG A 66 -19.50 15.18 19.69
N GLU A 67 -18.86 14.45 18.78
CA GLU A 67 -17.55 13.83 18.99
C GLU A 67 -16.67 14.17 17.79
N ASN A 68 -15.52 14.79 18.03
CA ASN A 68 -14.57 15.09 16.96
C ASN A 68 -14.14 13.80 16.27
N ARG A 69 -14.21 13.83 14.95
CA ARG A 69 -13.76 12.76 14.06
C ARG A 69 -12.64 13.25 13.18
N TYR A 70 -11.74 12.34 12.83
CA TYR A 70 -10.54 12.64 12.07
C TYR A 70 -10.39 11.62 10.95
N SER A 71 -10.00 12.07 9.76
CA SER A 71 -9.62 11.21 8.65
C SER A 71 -8.37 11.75 7.97
N LEU A 72 -7.59 10.86 7.36
CA LEU A 72 -6.54 11.29 6.45
C LEU A 72 -7.18 11.73 5.13
N SER A 73 -6.94 12.99 4.72
CA SER A 73 -7.61 13.57 3.55
C SER A 73 -7.24 12.88 2.24
N SER A 74 -6.00 12.40 2.13
CA SER A 74 -5.56 11.61 0.98
C SER A 74 -4.36 10.72 1.31
N HIS A 75 -4.37 9.50 0.79
CA HIS A 75 -3.17 8.66 0.67
C HIS A 75 -2.34 9.08 -0.55
N LEU A 76 -1.15 8.51 -0.69
CA LEU A 76 -0.26 8.76 -1.82
C LEU A 76 -0.90 8.39 -3.18
N PHE A 77 -1.75 7.37 -3.17
CA PHE A 77 -2.51 6.93 -4.34
C PHE A 77 -3.98 6.99 -4.03
N THR A 78 -4.76 7.43 -5.01
CA THR A 78 -6.21 7.29 -4.97
C THR A 78 -6.64 5.84 -5.21
N LEU A 79 -7.84 5.47 -4.78
CA LEU A 79 -8.39 4.14 -5.02
C LEU A 79 -8.41 3.75 -6.52
N PRO A 80 -8.82 4.63 -7.46
CA PRO A 80 -8.76 4.33 -8.89
C PRO A 80 -7.34 4.09 -9.42
N GLU A 81 -6.34 4.86 -8.93
CA GLU A 81 -4.94 4.66 -9.33
C GLU A 81 -4.40 3.32 -8.83
N LEU A 82 -4.74 2.92 -7.60
CA LEU A 82 -4.38 1.60 -7.08
C LEU A 82 -5.03 0.47 -7.87
N LYS A 83 -6.31 0.60 -8.26
CA LYS A 83 -6.99 -0.35 -9.14
C LYS A 83 -6.24 -0.49 -10.47
N LEU A 84 -5.88 0.63 -11.09
CA LEU A 84 -5.11 0.65 -12.35
C LEU A 84 -3.74 -0.04 -12.21
N LEU A 85 -3.01 0.25 -11.13
CA LEU A 85 -1.69 -0.36 -10.88
C LEU A 85 -1.82 -1.88 -10.65
N ILE A 86 -2.82 -2.30 -9.89
CA ILE A 86 -3.12 -3.71 -9.67
C ILE A 86 -3.46 -4.40 -10.99
N ASP A 87 -4.35 -3.82 -11.81
CA ASP A 87 -4.70 -4.35 -13.13
C ASP A 87 -3.49 -4.48 -14.06
N ALA A 88 -2.55 -3.53 -14.01
CA ALA A 88 -1.32 -3.58 -14.79
C ALA A 88 -0.38 -4.70 -14.31
N VAL A 89 -0.25 -4.89 -12.99
CA VAL A 89 0.51 -6.00 -12.41
C VAL A 89 -0.13 -7.34 -12.80
N GLU A 90 -1.45 -7.43 -12.77
CA GLU A 90 -2.19 -8.64 -13.12
C GLU A 90 -2.10 -9.00 -14.60
N SER A 91 -2.12 -7.99 -15.46
CA SER A 91 -2.06 -8.17 -16.92
C SER A 91 -0.65 -8.43 -17.43
N SER A 92 0.36 -8.30 -16.57
CA SER A 92 1.75 -8.51 -16.95
C SER A 92 2.05 -9.98 -17.20
N LYS A 93 2.35 -10.31 -18.45
CA LYS A 93 2.79 -11.65 -18.87
C LYS A 93 4.18 -12.03 -18.33
N PHE A 94 4.88 -11.09 -17.70
CA PHE A 94 6.25 -11.26 -17.22
C PHE A 94 6.34 -11.55 -15.72
N ILE A 95 5.27 -11.29 -14.98
CA ILE A 95 5.22 -11.47 -13.53
C ILE A 95 4.50 -12.78 -13.25
N THR A 96 5.07 -13.61 -12.40
CA THR A 96 4.41 -14.87 -12.00
C THR A 96 3.19 -14.63 -11.13
N VAL A 97 2.36 -15.66 -10.98
CA VAL A 97 1.23 -15.65 -10.04
C VAL A 97 1.69 -15.24 -8.63
N LYS A 98 2.77 -15.86 -8.13
CA LYS A 98 3.29 -15.58 -6.78
C LYS A 98 3.76 -14.13 -6.63
N LYS A 99 4.55 -13.63 -7.58
CA LYS A 99 5.06 -12.25 -7.54
C LYS A 99 3.94 -11.22 -7.72
N SER A 100 2.95 -11.54 -8.55
CA SER A 100 1.76 -10.70 -8.69
C SER A 100 1.04 -10.57 -7.36
N ALA A 101 0.79 -11.68 -6.67
CA ALA A 101 0.13 -11.68 -5.37
C ALA A 101 0.91 -10.85 -4.33
N GLU A 102 2.25 -11.00 -4.26
CA GLU A 102 3.11 -10.21 -3.37
C GLU A 102 3.04 -8.70 -3.69
N LEU A 103 3.01 -8.31 -4.96
CA LEU A 103 2.91 -6.90 -5.38
C LEU A 103 1.53 -6.32 -5.10
N ILE A 104 0.48 -7.06 -5.38
CA ILE A 104 -0.90 -6.68 -5.08
C ILE A 104 -1.08 -6.46 -3.58
N GLU A 105 -0.49 -7.32 -2.74
CA GLU A 105 -0.53 -7.15 -1.29
C GLU A 105 0.14 -5.86 -0.84
N LYS A 106 1.32 -5.54 -1.39
CA LYS A 106 2.03 -4.27 -1.11
C LYS A 106 1.23 -3.05 -1.57
N LEU A 107 0.65 -3.10 -2.77
CA LEU A 107 -0.19 -2.02 -3.30
C LEU A 107 -1.45 -1.82 -2.43
N SER A 108 -2.04 -2.91 -1.95
CA SER A 108 -3.19 -2.84 -1.04
C SER A 108 -2.86 -2.19 0.30
N GLN A 109 -1.60 -2.25 0.76
CA GLN A 109 -1.15 -1.58 1.99
C GLN A 109 -0.93 -0.06 1.84
N MET A 110 -1.00 0.46 0.60
CA MET A 110 -0.86 1.90 0.33
C MET A 110 -2.17 2.68 0.55
N THR A 111 -3.23 2.01 1.02
CA THR A 111 -4.52 2.62 1.35
C THR A 111 -5.05 2.09 2.70
N SER A 112 -6.21 2.58 3.13
CA SER A 112 -6.92 2.13 4.33
C SER A 112 -7.30 0.65 4.25
N ILE A 113 -7.52 0.01 5.40
CA ILE A 113 -8.00 -1.38 5.46
C ILE A 113 -9.34 -1.58 4.75
N HIS A 114 -10.17 -0.54 4.68
CA HIS A 114 -11.50 -0.57 4.05
C HIS A 114 -11.36 -0.62 2.53
N GLN A 115 -10.58 0.31 1.97
CA GLN A 115 -10.27 0.34 0.55
C GLN A 115 -9.43 -0.86 0.12
N ALA A 116 -8.50 -1.33 0.95
CA ALA A 116 -7.74 -2.54 0.69
C ALA A 116 -8.62 -3.80 0.59
N ALA A 117 -9.66 -3.89 1.44
CA ALA A 117 -10.63 -4.97 1.35
C ALA A 117 -11.45 -4.89 0.04
N GLU A 118 -11.84 -3.68 -0.38
CA GLU A 118 -12.51 -3.46 -1.66
C GLU A 118 -11.62 -3.82 -2.87
N LEU A 119 -10.33 -3.49 -2.81
CA LEU A 119 -9.37 -3.88 -3.85
C LEU A 119 -9.28 -5.41 -3.97
N LYS A 120 -9.16 -6.10 -2.83
CA LYS A 120 -9.02 -7.56 -2.80
C LYS A 120 -10.29 -8.30 -3.25
N SER A 121 -11.47 -7.82 -2.90
CA SER A 121 -12.73 -8.46 -3.30
C SER A 121 -12.95 -8.45 -4.82
N ASN A 122 -12.56 -7.37 -5.49
CA ASN A 122 -12.72 -7.22 -6.94
C ASN A 122 -11.77 -8.13 -7.76
N LEU A 123 -10.64 -8.54 -7.19
CA LEU A 123 -9.64 -9.37 -7.90
C LEU A 123 -10.09 -10.81 -8.10
N TYR A 124 -10.85 -11.37 -7.16
CA TYR A 124 -11.35 -12.75 -7.24
C TYR A 124 -12.37 -12.97 -8.35
N VAL A 125 -12.86 -11.91 -8.98
CA VAL A 125 -13.84 -11.98 -10.08
C VAL A 125 -13.16 -12.11 -11.44
N SER A 126 -11.85 -11.85 -11.56
CA SER A 126 -11.16 -11.90 -12.86
C SER A 126 -10.46 -13.24 -13.12
N GLU A 127 -11.10 -14.10 -13.93
CA GLU A 127 -10.46 -15.31 -14.48
C GLU A 127 -9.38 -14.90 -15.49
N ARG A 128 -8.11 -14.81 -15.07
CA ARG A 128 -6.98 -14.56 -15.98
C ARG A 128 -5.86 -15.58 -15.81
N VAL A 129 -5.39 -16.10 -16.93
CA VAL A 129 -4.31 -17.10 -17.01
C VAL A 129 -2.96 -16.38 -16.91
N LYS A 130 -2.24 -16.58 -15.80
CA LYS A 130 -0.88 -16.07 -15.57
C LYS A 130 0.17 -17.19 -15.69
N PRO A 131 1.38 -16.90 -16.18
CA PRO A 131 2.44 -17.88 -16.31
C PRO A 131 3.00 -18.33 -14.94
N LEU A 132 3.25 -19.64 -14.81
CA LEU A 132 3.73 -20.27 -13.57
C LEU A 132 5.24 -20.08 -13.30
N ASN A 133 6.06 -19.84 -14.32
CA ASN A 133 7.52 -19.98 -14.21
C ASN A 133 8.23 -18.67 -13.81
N GLU A 134 8.85 -18.67 -12.62
CA GLU A 134 9.59 -17.54 -12.02
C GLU A 134 10.88 -17.16 -12.76
N GLN A 135 11.42 -18.06 -13.58
CA GLN A 135 12.67 -17.79 -14.33
C GLN A 135 12.48 -16.77 -15.46
N ILE A 136 11.26 -16.61 -15.99
CA ILE A 136 10.94 -15.66 -17.06
C ILE A 136 11.14 -14.21 -16.60
N TYR A 137 10.83 -13.91 -15.33
CA TYR A 137 10.97 -12.57 -14.77
C TYR A 137 12.44 -12.11 -14.73
N TYR A 138 13.34 -12.97 -14.24
CA TYR A 138 14.78 -12.67 -14.19
C TYR A 138 15.38 -12.58 -15.59
N LEU A 139 14.89 -13.39 -16.53
CA LEU A 139 15.36 -13.33 -17.91
C LEU A 139 15.01 -11.97 -18.54
N VAL A 140 13.79 -11.48 -18.32
CA VAL A 140 13.33 -10.21 -18.88
C VAL A 140 13.98 -9.01 -18.19
N ASP A 141 14.17 -9.06 -16.87
CA ASP A 141 14.93 -8.02 -16.15
C ASP A 141 16.38 -7.92 -16.63
N ASN A 142 17.01 -9.08 -16.87
CA ASN A 142 18.35 -9.14 -17.46
C ASN A 142 18.39 -8.59 -18.89
N ILE A 143 17.37 -8.88 -19.70
CA ILE A 143 17.24 -8.34 -21.07
C ILE A 143 17.04 -6.82 -21.03
N ASN A 144 16.11 -6.32 -20.21
CA ASN A 144 15.86 -4.89 -20.07
C ASN A 144 17.09 -4.16 -19.53
N THR A 145 17.80 -4.75 -18.58
CA THR A 145 19.07 -4.21 -18.06
C THR A 145 20.16 -4.18 -19.13
N ALA A 146 20.24 -5.20 -19.99
CA ALA A 146 21.22 -5.24 -21.07
C ALA A 146 20.89 -4.22 -22.19
N ILE A 147 19.62 -4.09 -22.56
CA ILE A 147 19.12 -3.09 -23.51
C ILE A 147 19.41 -1.68 -22.99
N ASN A 148 19.09 -1.40 -21.71
CA ASN A 148 19.35 -0.12 -21.08
C ASN A 148 20.85 0.19 -20.92
N ARG A 149 21.72 -0.84 -20.93
CA ARG A 149 23.18 -0.69 -20.93
C ARG A 149 23.79 -0.62 -22.35
N GLY A 150 22.96 -0.53 -23.40
CA GLY A 150 23.42 -0.46 -24.80
C GLY A 150 24.09 -1.74 -25.30
N LYS A 151 23.97 -2.85 -24.57
CA LYS A 151 24.49 -4.15 -24.99
C LYS A 151 23.34 -4.96 -25.56
N GLN A 152 23.26 -5.06 -26.90
CA GLN A 152 22.38 -6.04 -27.54
C GLN A 152 22.79 -7.45 -27.08
N PRO A 153 22.00 -8.17 -26.27
CA PRO A 153 22.25 -9.59 -26.08
C PRO A 153 21.78 -10.28 -27.36
N GLY A 154 22.65 -11.09 -27.97
CA GLY A 154 22.29 -11.93 -29.11
C GLY A 154 21.18 -12.90 -28.72
N LEU A 155 19.92 -12.48 -28.91
CA LEU A 155 18.69 -13.18 -28.49
C LEU A 155 18.63 -14.62 -29.01
N ILE A 156 19.28 -14.90 -30.13
CA ILE A 156 19.28 -16.19 -30.83
C ILE A 156 20.16 -17.24 -30.11
N GLY A 157 21.28 -16.84 -29.51
CA GLY A 157 22.20 -17.78 -28.85
C GLY A 157 21.71 -18.26 -27.48
N TYR A 158 21.00 -17.41 -26.75
CA TYR A 158 20.51 -17.72 -25.40
C TYR A 158 19.29 -18.65 -25.43
N ILE A 159 18.37 -18.44 -26.38
CA ILE A 159 17.19 -19.31 -26.56
C ILE A 159 17.60 -20.73 -26.97
N ALA A 160 18.63 -20.88 -27.82
CA ALA A 160 19.15 -22.18 -28.22
C ALA A 160 19.79 -22.99 -27.06
N SER A 161 20.23 -22.30 -25.99
CA SER A 161 20.84 -22.95 -24.81
C SER A 161 19.81 -23.49 -23.80
N LEU A 162 18.56 -23.05 -23.89
CA LEU A 162 17.45 -23.45 -23.01
C LEU A 162 16.54 -24.52 -23.62
N SER A 163 16.78 -24.90 -24.88
CA SER A 163 16.02 -25.94 -25.59
C SER A 163 16.10 -27.38 -25.07
N PRO A 164 16.99 -27.82 -24.14
CA PRO A 164 16.93 -29.21 -23.67
C PRO A 164 15.90 -29.47 -22.54
N LEU A 165 15.08 -28.50 -22.14
CA LEU A 165 14.19 -28.61 -20.98
C LEU A 165 12.71 -28.28 -21.24
N PHE A 166 12.25 -28.43 -22.49
CA PHE A 166 10.84 -28.60 -22.84
C PHE A 166 10.59 -29.98 -23.42
#